data_AF-A0A1H4I1A0-F1
#
_entry.id   AF-A0A1H4I1A0-F1
#
_cell.length_a   1.000
_cell.length_b   1.000
_cell.length_c   1.000
_cell.angle_alpha   90.00
_cell.angle_beta   90.00
_cell.angle_gamma   90.00
#
_symmetry.space_group_name_H-M   'P 1'
#
loop_
_entity.id
_entity.type
_entity.pdbx_description
1 polymer ?
#
loop_
_entity_poly.entity_id
_entity_poly.type
_entity_poly.pdbx_seq_one_letter_code
_entity_poly.pdbx_strand_id
1 'polypeptide(L)'
;MNKITAFTPKHLQNLLNEWESDYKLKTHDGEIRSIEMTKSYEVSGPITTANTFIINVCRMYKYMTVSKQGSTITLSISVKPETVDDFLAFCNKLQLQEKASKDGLIS
;
A
#
# COMPACT_ATOMS: atom_id res chain seq x y z
N MET A 1 2.93 9.43 -26.76
CA MET A 1 2.64 9.22 -25.33
C MET A 1 3.95 9.36 -24.57
N ASN A 2 4.09 10.39 -23.73
CA ASN A 2 5.29 10.56 -22.91
C ASN A 2 5.27 9.48 -21.82
N LYS A 3 6.19 8.51 -21.90
CA LYS A 3 6.46 7.61 -20.77
C LYS A 3 7.01 8.47 -19.65
N ILE A 4 6.28 8.58 -18.54
CA ILE A 4 6.80 9.19 -17.33
C ILE A 4 7.91 8.26 -16.83
N THR A 5 9.16 8.69 -16.93
CA THR A 5 10.35 7.88 -16.57
C THR A 5 10.74 8.01 -15.11
N ALA A 6 10.28 9.06 -14.43
CA ALA A 6 10.63 9.40 -13.05
C ALA A 6 9.48 10.11 -12.32
N PHE A 7 9.48 10.03 -10.99
CA PHE A 7 8.52 10.75 -10.15
C PHE A 7 8.78 12.27 -10.16
N THR A 8 7.70 13.05 -10.09
CA THR A 8 7.79 14.49 -9.81
C THR A 8 7.55 14.74 -8.31
N PRO A 9 7.94 15.90 -7.76
CA PRO A 9 7.63 16.25 -6.37
C PRO A 9 6.13 16.17 -6.04
N LYS A 10 5.25 16.52 -6.99
CA LYS A 10 3.79 16.41 -6.82
C LYS A 10 3.32 14.97 -6.74
N HIS A 11 3.83 14.09 -7.61
CA HIS A 11 3.49 12.66 -7.57
C HIS A 11 3.94 12.03 -6.26
N LEU A 12 5.14 12.40 -5.80
CA LEU A 12 5.68 11.95 -4.52
C LEU A 12 4.79 12.43 -3.36
N GLN A 13 4.47 13.73 -3.28
CA GLN A 13 3.64 14.26 -2.19
C GLN A 13 2.26 13.61 -2.13
N ASN A 14 1.59 13.45 -3.28
CA ASN A 14 0.28 12.80 -3.32
C ASN A 14 0.37 11.35 -2.81
N LEU A 15 1.36 10.60 -3.28
CA LEU A 15 1.52 9.20 -2.93
C LEU A 15 1.87 9.00 -1.45
N LEU A 16 2.72 9.86 -0.89
CA LEU A 16 3.07 9.84 0.53
C LEU A 16 1.88 10.21 1.43
N ASN A 17 1.05 11.16 0.99
CA ASN A 17 -0.15 11.56 1.74
C ASN A 17 -1.21 10.46 1.79
N GLU A 18 -1.39 9.68 0.71
CA GLU A 18 -2.45 8.67 0.64
C GLU A 18 -2.16 7.40 1.47
N TRP A 19 -0.89 7.07 1.69
CA TRP A 19 -0.51 5.83 2.37
C TRP A 19 -0.28 5.99 3.88
N GLU A 20 -0.02 7.21 4.36
CA GLU A 20 0.18 7.56 5.79
C GLU A 20 1.07 6.54 6.55
N SER A 21 2.26 6.25 6.02
CA SER A 21 3.08 5.15 6.55
C SER A 21 4.55 5.25 6.12
N ASP A 22 5.36 4.30 6.60
CA ASP A 22 6.78 4.22 6.27
C ASP A 22 7.02 4.01 4.78
N TYR A 23 8.00 4.73 4.24
CA TYR A 23 8.39 4.63 2.85
C TYR A 23 9.90 4.69 2.67
N LYS A 24 10.36 4.14 1.54
CA LYS A 24 11.75 4.19 1.08
C LYS A 24 11.79 4.59 -0.39
N LEU A 25 12.69 5.51 -0.72
CA LEU A 25 12.91 5.93 -2.09
C LEU A 25 14.01 5.09 -2.73
N LYS A 26 13.76 4.61 -3.95
CA LYS A 26 14.78 3.95 -4.78
C LYS A 26 15.14 4.84 -5.94
N THR A 27 16.40 5.27 -5.96
CA THR A 27 16.97 6.17 -6.97
C THR A 27 17.90 5.42 -7.91
N HIS A 28 17.91 5.82 -9.18
CA HIS A 28 18.85 5.39 -10.20
C HIS A 28 19.32 6.62 -10.97
N ASP A 29 20.64 6.81 -11.13
CA ASP A 29 21.24 8.00 -11.76
C ASP A 29 20.76 9.35 -11.18
N GLY A 30 20.49 9.39 -9.86
CA GLY A 30 19.96 10.59 -9.19
C GLY A 30 18.46 10.82 -9.39
N GLU A 31 17.77 9.99 -10.18
CA GLU A 31 16.32 10.07 -10.39
C GLU A 31 15.57 9.06 -9.54
N ILE A 32 14.42 9.45 -8.98
CA ILE A 32 13.54 8.53 -8.24
C ILE A 32 12.80 7.62 -9.26
N ARG A 33 13.09 6.32 -9.19
CA ARG A 33 12.51 5.31 -10.10
C ARG A 33 11.46 4.43 -9.46
N SER A 34 11.46 4.32 -8.13
CA SER A 34 10.38 3.66 -7.40
C SER A 34 10.32 4.11 -5.96
N ILE A 35 9.16 3.88 -5.34
CA ILE A 35 8.90 4.14 -3.93
C ILE A 35 8.41 2.83 -3.35
N GLU A 36 9.09 2.34 -2.31
CA GLU A 36 8.58 1.23 -1.50
C GLU A 36 7.82 1.81 -0.32
N MET A 37 6.59 1.34 -0.11
CA MET A 37 5.77 1.73 1.01
C MET A 37 5.38 0.52 1.82
N THR A 38 5.28 0.69 3.13
CA THR A 38 5.03 -0.40 4.06
C THR A 38 3.94 0.00 5.04
N LYS A 39 2.88 -0.80 5.18
CA LYS A 39 1.81 -0.54 6.16
C LYS A 39 1.56 -1.77 7.01
N SER A 40 1.50 -1.55 8.33
CA SER A 40 1.32 -2.60 9.32
C SER A 40 -0.08 -2.56 9.90
N TYR A 41 -0.65 -3.74 10.07
CA TYR A 41 -1.99 -3.96 10.61
C TYR A 41 -1.89 -4.89 11.79
N GLU A 42 -2.39 -4.45 12.94
CA GLU A 42 -2.63 -5.33 14.07
C GLU A 42 -3.99 -6.00 13.88
N VAL A 43 -3.97 -7.33 13.76
CA VAL A 43 -5.21 -8.12 13.67
C VAL A 43 -5.50 -8.73 15.02
N SER A 44 -6.30 -8.02 15.82
CA SER A 44 -6.92 -8.54 17.03
C SER A 44 -8.15 -9.38 16.67
N GLY A 45 -7.94 -10.59 16.16
CA GLY A 45 -9.04 -11.46 15.76
C GLY A 45 -8.62 -12.88 15.39
N PRO A 46 -9.59 -13.77 15.11
CA PRO A 46 -9.30 -15.14 14.68
C PRO A 46 -8.40 -15.17 13.44
N ILE A 47 -7.54 -16.19 13.33
CA ILE A 47 -6.63 -16.40 12.19
C ILE A 47 -7.35 -16.33 10.83
N THR A 48 -8.63 -16.71 10.78
CA THR A 48 -9.48 -16.66 9.58
C THR A 48 -9.74 -15.24 9.08
N THR A 49 -9.91 -14.27 9.97
CA THR A 49 -10.13 -12.85 9.62
C THR A 49 -8.84 -12.24 9.05
N ALA A 50 -7.70 -12.52 9.69
CA ALA A 50 -6.38 -12.14 9.19
C ALA A 50 -6.12 -12.71 7.78
N ASN A 51 -6.39 -14.00 7.59
CA ASN A 51 -6.17 -14.67 6.30
C ASN A 51 -7.08 -14.11 5.21
N THR A 52 -8.35 -13.82 5.52
CA THR A 52 -9.28 -13.20 4.57
C THR A 52 -8.82 -11.81 4.14
N PHE A 53 -8.36 -10.98 5.09
CA PHE A 53 -7.78 -9.68 4.79
C PHE A 53 -6.58 -9.81 3.84
N ILE A 54 -5.62 -10.70 4.16
CA ILE A 54 -4.44 -10.95 3.30
C ILE A 54 -4.85 -11.41 1.91
N ILE A 55 -5.78 -12.37 1.79
CA ILE A 55 -6.23 -12.89 0.50
C ILE A 55 -6.88 -11.79 -0.34
N ASN A 56 -7.74 -10.96 0.25
CA ASN A 56 -8.39 -9.87 -0.45
C ASN A 56 -7.36 -8.85 -0.95
N VAL A 57 -6.43 -8.46 -0.08
CA VAL A 57 -5.34 -7.54 -0.39
C VAL A 57 -4.45 -8.10 -1.51
N CYS A 58 -3.93 -9.33 -1.38
CA CYS A 58 -3.08 -9.97 -2.40
C CYS A 58 -3.80 -10.15 -3.75
N ARG A 59 -5.10 -10.44 -3.77
CA ARG A 59 -5.87 -10.57 -5.02
C ARG A 59 -5.98 -9.26 -5.79
N MET A 60 -5.92 -8.13 -5.10
CA MET A 60 -6.09 -6.83 -5.72
C MET A 60 -4.82 -6.34 -6.44
N TYR A 61 -3.61 -6.77 -6.06
CA TYR A 61 -2.37 -6.18 -6.62
C TYR A 61 -1.21 -7.16 -6.84
N LYS A 62 -0.64 -7.10 -8.06
CA LYS A 62 0.47 -7.96 -8.50
C LYS A 62 1.86 -7.56 -7.96
N TYR A 63 2.00 -6.36 -7.39
CA TYR A 63 3.29 -5.77 -6.98
C TYR A 63 3.43 -5.60 -5.46
N MET A 64 2.62 -6.35 -4.71
CA MET A 64 2.56 -6.29 -3.26
C MET A 64 3.08 -7.58 -2.65
N THR A 65 3.89 -7.44 -1.61
CA THR A 65 4.31 -8.52 -0.74
C THR A 65 3.64 -8.36 0.61
N VAL A 66 3.30 -9.49 1.22
CA VAL A 66 2.68 -9.54 2.54
C VAL A 66 3.52 -10.42 3.44
N SER A 67 3.86 -9.90 4.62
CA SER A 67 4.49 -10.67 5.68
C SER A 67 3.59 -10.67 6.92
N LYS A 68 3.68 -11.74 7.71
CA LYS A 68 2.95 -11.88 8.97
C LYS A 68 3.93 -12.24 10.07
N GLN A 69 3.88 -11.51 11.17
CA GLN A 69 4.64 -11.77 12.38
C GLN A 69 3.71 -11.65 13.59
N GLY A 70 3.40 -12.79 14.22
CA GLY A 70 2.41 -12.83 15.30
C GLY A 70 1.03 -12.34 14.85
N SER A 71 0.50 -11.33 15.55
CA SER A 71 -0.76 -10.63 15.23
C SER A 71 -0.58 -9.50 14.20
N THR A 72 0.65 -9.19 13.80
CA THR A 72 0.94 -8.09 12.87
C THR A 72 1.04 -8.62 11.44
N ILE A 73 0.33 -7.97 10.53
CA ILE A 73 0.44 -8.14 9.08
C ILE A 73 1.10 -6.90 8.52
N THR A 74 2.17 -7.08 7.75
CA THR A 74 2.84 -5.98 7.06
C THR A 74 2.64 -6.13 5.56
N LEU A 75 2.04 -5.13 4.93
CA LEU A 75 1.95 -4.98 3.50
C LEU A 75 3.15 -4.17 3.02
N SER A 76 3.85 -4.64 2.00
CA SER A 76 4.91 -3.89 1.33
C SER A 76 4.59 -3.79 -0.15
N ILE A 77 4.67 -2.58 -0.71
CA ILE A 77 4.33 -2.32 -2.10
C ILE A 77 5.39 -1.46 -2.75
N SER A 78 5.79 -1.81 -3.97
CA SER A 78 6.71 -1.02 -4.78
C SER A 78 5.93 -0.30 -5.87
N VAL A 79 5.95 1.03 -5.86
CA VAL A 79 5.27 1.88 -6.83
C VAL A 79 6.28 2.49 -7.78
N LYS A 80 6.05 2.27 -9.07
CA LYS A 80 6.80 2.87 -10.16
C LYS A 80 5.99 4.00 -10.80
N PRO A 81 6.61 4.93 -11.54
CA PRO A 81 5.89 6.03 -12.19
C PRO A 81 4.69 5.56 -13.04
N GLU A 82 4.82 4.41 -13.71
CA GLU A 82 3.77 3.82 -14.54
C GLU A 82 2.61 3.17 -13.77
N THR A 83 2.74 2.96 -12.45
CA THR A 83 1.71 2.32 -11.61
C THR A 83 1.14 3.26 -10.54
N VAL A 84 1.39 4.57 -10.64
CA VAL A 84 0.97 5.56 -9.63
C VAL A 84 -0.55 5.63 -9.50
N ASP A 85 -1.26 5.72 -10.62
CA ASP A 85 -2.72 5.85 -10.59
C ASP A 85 -3.39 4.58 -10.01
N ASP A 86 -2.89 3.41 -10.39
CA ASP A 86 -3.32 2.12 -9.85
C ASP A 86 -3.08 2.05 -8.33
N PHE A 87 -1.97 2.59 -7.85
CA PHE A 87 -1.66 2.67 -6.43
C PHE A 87 -2.57 3.65 -5.68
N LEU A 88 -2.85 4.83 -6.22
CA LEU A 88 -3.76 5.79 -5.57
C LEU A 88 -5.18 5.20 -5.45
N ALA A 89 -5.64 4.50 -6.50
CA ALA A 89 -6.90 3.78 -6.47
C ALA A 89 -6.93 2.64 -5.41
N PHE A 90 -5.78 1.98 -5.18
CA PHE A 90 -5.64 0.99 -4.11
C PHE A 90 -5.82 1.62 -2.74
N CYS A 91 -5.07 2.70 -2.46
CA CYS A 91 -5.10 3.39 -1.16
C CYS A 91 -6.52 3.76 -0.80
N ASN A 92 -7.24 4.38 -1.74
CA ASN A 92 -8.63 4.78 -1.55
C ASN A 92 -9.54 3.57 -1.26
N LYS A 93 -9.46 2.48 -2.05
CA LYS A 93 -10.24 1.26 -1.79
C LYS A 93 -9.93 0.65 -0.42
N LEU A 94 -8.66 0.61 -0.04
CA LEU A 94 -8.22 0.05 1.23
C LEU A 94 -8.70 0.91 2.40
N GLN A 95 -8.57 2.23 2.32
CA GLN A 95 -9.11 3.16 3.31
C GLN A 95 -10.64 3.04 3.45
N LEU A 96 -11.37 2.87 2.33
CA LEU A 96 -12.81 2.63 2.36
C LEU A 96 -13.15 1.30 3.05
N GLN A 97 -12.39 0.23 2.78
CA GLN A 97 -12.56 -1.05 3.48
C GLN A 97 -12.20 -0.95 4.95
N GLU A 98 -11.14 -0.23 5.31
CA GLU A 98 -10.73 0.02 6.70
C GLU A 98 -11.83 0.81 7.44
N LYS A 99 -12.40 1.85 6.83
CA LYS A 99 -13.52 2.63 7.39
C LYS A 99 -14.76 1.75 7.57
N ALA A 100 -15.17 1.03 6.53
CA ALA A 100 -16.31 0.10 6.60
C ALA A 100 -16.10 -1.02 7.64
N SER A 101 -14.86 -1.48 7.83
CA SER A 101 -14.52 -2.44 8.87
C SER A 101 -14.58 -1.80 10.25
N LYS A 102 -14.03 -0.59 10.45
CA LYS A 102 -14.08 0.14 11.73
C LYS A 102 -15.52 0.47 12.17
N ASP A 103 -16.41 0.76 11.22
CA ASP A 103 -17.84 0.98 11.48
C ASP A 103 -18.60 -0.32 11.88
N GLY A 104 -17.93 -1.48 11.84
CA GLY A 104 -18.46 -2.78 12.27
C GLY A 104 -17.52 -3.62 13.15
N LEU A 105 -16.38 -3.07 13.60
CA LEU A 105 -15.36 -3.76 14.41
C LEU A 105 -14.76 -2.87 15.50
N ILE A 106 -15.59 -2.04 16.15
CA ILE A 106 -15.30 -1.63 17.54
C ILE A 106 -16.60 -1.77 18.34
N SER A 107 -16.55 -2.74 19.27
CA SER A 107 -17.58 -3.33 20.14
C SER A 107 -18.67 -4.17 19.47
#